data_AF-A0A1H7AUZ0-F1
#
_entry.id   AF-A0A1H7AUZ0-F1
#
_cell.length_a   1.000
_cell.length_b   1.000
_cell.length_c   1.000
_cell.angle_alpha   90.00
_cell.angle_beta   90.00
_cell.angle_gamma   90.00
#
_symmetry.space_group_name_H-M   'P 1'
#
loop_
_entity.id
_entity.type
_entity.pdbx_description
1 polymer ?
#
loop_
_entity_poly.entity_id
_entity_poly.type
_entity_poly.pdbx_seq_one_letter_code
_entity_poly.pdbx_strand_id
1 'polypeptide(L)' 'MQKAMELLRNQDMKCYEVADMVGYNTPEYFSVCFKKHTGLSPIEFKNRL' A
#
# COMPACT_ATOMS: atom_id res chain seq x y z
N MET A 1 -4.79 2.88 -6.87
CA MET A 1 -3.78 3.56 -6.02
C MET A 1 -4.38 4.50 -4.98
N GLN A 2 -5.30 5.40 -5.34
CA GLN A 2 -5.99 6.27 -4.35
C GLN A 2 -6.58 5.49 -3.17
N LYS A 3 -7.40 4.46 -3.45
CA LYS A 3 -7.95 3.57 -2.42
C LYS A 3 -6.88 2.92 -1.54
N ALA A 4 -5.73 2.51 -2.10
CA ALA A 4 -4.64 1.92 -1.31
C ALA A 4 -4.02 2.94 -0.34
N MET A 5 -3.85 4.19 -0.78
CA MET A 5 -3.36 5.28 0.08
C MET A 5 -4.35 5.62 1.21
N GLU A 6 -5.66 5.60 0.92
CA GLU A 6 -6.70 5.80 1.94
C GLU A 6 -6.71 4.67 2.98
N LEU A 7 -6.61 3.42 2.54
CA LEU A 7 -6.54 2.26 3.44
C LEU A 7 -5.27 2.28 4.30
N LEU A 8 -4.12 2.66 3.75
CA LEU A 8 -2.85 2.77 4.49
C LEU A 8 -2.84 3.90 5.53
N ARG A 9 -3.74 4.90 5.44
CA ARG A 9 -3.94 5.91 6.48
C ARG A 9 -4.63 5.36 7.72
N ASN A 10 -5.30 4.22 7.60
CA ASN A 10 -5.87 3.54 8.74
C ASN A 10 -4.77 2.74 9.45
N GLN A 11 -4.37 3.16 10.66
CA GLN A 11 -3.20 2.61 11.36
C GLN A 11 -3.31 1.10 11.64
N ASP A 12 -4.53 0.57 11.72
CA ASP A 12 -4.79 -0.84 12.01
C ASP A 12 -4.54 -1.78 10.82
N MET A 13 -4.51 -1.28 9.57
CA MET A 13 -4.36 -2.14 8.39
C MET A 13 -2.90 -2.46 8.07
N LYS A 14 -2.62 -3.73 7.80
CA LYS A 14 -1.30 -4.17 7.33
C LYS A 14 -1.19 -4.03 5.80
N CYS A 15 0.03 -3.77 5.32
CA CYS A 15 0.27 -3.52 3.89
C CYS A 15 -0.17 -4.70 2.99
N TYR A 16 -0.06 -5.94 3.47
CA TYR A 16 -0.51 -7.11 2.70
C TYR A 16 -2.05 -7.19 2.60
N GLU A 17 -2.77 -6.76 3.64
CA GLU A 17 -4.25 -6.70 3.62
C GLU A 17 -4.72 -5.64 2.64
N VAL A 18 -4.04 -4.49 2.62
CA VAL A 18 -4.31 -3.43 1.63
C VAL A 18 -4.08 -3.95 0.22
N ALA A 19 -2.99 -4.70 -0.02
CA ALA A 19 -2.70 -5.29 -1.33
C ALA A 19 -3.84 -6.20 -1.81
N ASP A 20 -4.35 -7.07 -0.93
CA ASP A 20 -5.48 -7.96 -1.21
C ASP A 20 -6.77 -7.16 -1.49
N MET A 21 -7.09 -6.17 -0.64
CA MET A 21 -8.28 -5.33 -0.77
C MET A 21 -8.32 -4.46 -2.02
N VAL A 22 -7.17 -4.17 -2.63
CA VAL A 22 -7.06 -3.40 -3.87
C VAL A 22 -6.80 -4.26 -5.11
N GLY A 23 -6.89 -5.59 -4.96
CA GLY A 23 -6.91 -6.55 -6.08
C GLY A 23 -5.53 -6.97 -6.57
N TYR A 24 -4.50 -6.91 -5.73
CA TYR A 24 -3.17 -7.39 -6.08
C TYR A 24 -2.94 -8.81 -5.57
N ASN A 25 -2.59 -9.71 -6.48
CA ASN A 25 -2.34 -11.12 -6.17
C ASN A 25 -1.13 -11.34 -5.23
N THR A 26 -0.16 -10.43 -5.26
CA THR A 26 1.04 -10.53 -4.41
C THR A 26 1.39 -9.18 -3.78
N PRO A 27 1.75 -9.16 -2.48
CA PRO A 27 2.19 -7.94 -1.80
C PRO A 27 3.45 -7.31 -2.41
N GLU A 28 4.33 -8.12 -3.01
CA GLU A 28 5.55 -7.67 -3.68
C GLU A 28 5.22 -6.85 -4.91
N TYR A 29 4.30 -7.35 -5.75
CA TYR A 29 3.87 -6.64 -6.96
C TYR A 29 3.12 -5.36 -6.61
N PHE A 30 2.25 -5.40 -5.58
CA PHE A 30 1.65 -4.20 -5.02
C PHE A 30 2.71 -3.19 -4.60
N SER A 31 3.73 -3.61 -3.85
CA SER A 31 4.78 -2.72 -3.35
C SER A 31 5.57 -2.05 -4.48
N VAL A 32 5.88 -2.79 -5.56
CA VAL A 32 6.53 -2.23 -6.76
C VAL A 32 5.64 -1.19 -7.45
N CYS A 33 4.36 -1.54 -7.69
CA CYS A 33 3.42 -0.61 -8.31
C CYS A 33 3.19 0.64 -7.46
N PHE A 34 3.04 0.46 -6.14
CA PHE A 34 2.78 1.53 -5.19
C PHE A 34 3.96 2.48 -5.11
N LYS A 35 5.20 1.95 -5.06
CA LYS A 35 6.42 2.76 -5.13
C LYS A 35 6.57 3.49 -6.46
N LYS A 36 6.25 2.86 -7.58
CA LYS A 36 6.25 3.52 -8.90
C LYS A 36 5.26 4.68 -8.97
N HIS A 37 4.13 4.57 -8.27
CA HIS A 37 3.07 5.60 -8.29
C HIS A 37 3.30 6.73 -7.27
N THR A 38 3.79 6.42 -6.07
CA THR A 38 3.89 7.37 -4.95
C THR A 38 5.32 7.83 -4.66
N GLY A 39 6.33 7.15 -5.23
CA GLY A 39 7.74 7.32 -4.90
C GLY A 39 8.19 6.61 -3.61
N LEU A 40 7.27 6.03 -2.83
CA LEU A 40 7.52 5.38 -1.55
C LEU A 40 6.95 3.97 -1.54
N SER A 41 7.59 3.03 -0.86
CA SER A 41 6.96 1.73 -0.59
C SER A 41 5.73 1.91 0.33
N PRO A 42 4.77 0.97 0.32
CA PRO A 42 3.61 1.02 1.21
C PRO A 42 3.97 1.18 2.69
N ILE A 43 5.06 0.54 3.13
CA ILE A 43 5.58 0.62 4.50
C ILE A 43 6.18 2.00 4.78
N GLU A 44 7.01 2.53 3.88
CA GLU A 44 7.56 3.89 4.02
C GLU A 44 6.47 4.95 4.02
N PHE A 45 5.44 4.77 3.20
CA PHE A 45 4.27 5.65 3.17
C PHE A 45 3.50 5.59 4.48
N LYS A 46 3.26 4.39 5.02
CA LYS A 46 2.61 4.21 6.33
C LYS A 46 3.41 4.83 7.48
N ASN A 47 4.74 4.70 7.47
CA ASN A 47 5.62 5.25 8.52
C ASN A 47 5.75 6.78 8.47
N ARG A 48 5.37 7.43 7.36
CA ARG A 48 5.38 8.90 7.22
C ARG A 48 4.06 9.57 7.62
N LEU A 49 3.01 8.78 7.85
CA LEU A 49 1.71 9.25 8.32
C LEU A 49 1.66 9.27 9.85
#